data_AF-O22598-F1
#
_entry.id   AF-O22598-F1
#
_cell.length_a   1.000
_cell.length_b   1.000
_cell.length_c   1.000
_cell.angle_alpha   90.00
_cell.angle_beta   90.00
_cell.angle_gamma   90.00
#
_symmetry.space_group_name_H-M   'P 1'
#
loop_
_entity.id
_entity.type
_entity.pdbx_description
1 polymer ?
#
loop_
_entity_poly.entity_id
_entity_poly.type
_entity_poly.pdbx_seq_one_letter_code
_entity_poly.pdbx_strand_id
1 'polypeptide(L)' 'PSLTKSGVYWSWNNNSASFENQLSEEASDPEKAKKLWEVSEKLVGLA' A
#
# COMPACT_ATOMS: atom_id res chain seq x y z
N PRO A 1 -17.14 3.45 -7.91
CA PRO A 1 -16.82 2.29 -7.05
C PRO A 1 -17.15 2.62 -5.60
N SER A 2 -17.77 1.70 -4.86
CA SER A 2 -17.79 1.79 -3.40
C SER A 2 -16.38 1.47 -2.91
N LEU A 3 -15.63 2.50 -2.52
CA LEU A 3 -14.25 2.39 -2.03
C LEU A 3 -14.22 1.81 -0.60
N THR A 4 -14.89 0.69 -0.39
CA THR A 4 -15.17 0.09 0.92
C THR A 4 -14.25 -1.09 1.24
N LYS A 5 -13.39 -1.50 0.29
CA LYS A 5 -12.46 -2.61 0.44
C LYS A 5 -11.11 -2.11 0.97
N SER A 6 -10.67 -2.68 2.10
CA SER A 6 -9.35 -2.42 2.69
C SER A 6 -8.23 -3.17 1.95
N GLY A 7 -7.00 -2.69 2.08
CA GLY A 7 -5.80 -3.35 1.53
C GLY A 7 -5.65 -3.26 0.01
N VAL A 8 -6.36 -2.34 -0.65
CA VAL A 8 -6.35 -2.18 -2.10
C VAL A 8 -5.72 -0.85 -2.50
N TYR A 9 -4.92 -0.87 -3.55
CA TYR A 9 -4.41 0.33 -4.20
C TYR A 9 -5.41 0.83 -5.25
N TRP A 10 -6.21 1.82 -4.90
CA TRP A 10 -7.17 2.43 -5.83
C TRP A 10 -6.49 3.42 -6.78
N SER A 11 -6.84 3.39 -8.05
CA SER A 11 -6.36 4.34 -9.05
C SER A 11 -7.49 4.87 -9.93
N TRP A 12 -7.23 5.96 -10.64
CA TRP A 12 -8.16 6.64 -11.55
C TRP A 12 -7.49 6.89 -12.90
N ASN A 13 -8.30 6.95 -13.96
CA ASN A 13 -7.87 7.41 -15.28
C ASN A 13 -9.02 8.17 -15.97
N ASN A 14 -8.75 8.81 -17.10
CA ASN A 14 -9.76 9.62 -17.81
C ASN A 14 -10.83 8.79 -18.54
N ASN A 15 -10.62 7.48 -18.67
CA ASN A 15 -11.42 6.59 -19.50
C ASN A 15 -12.34 5.67 -18.67
N SER A 16 -12.21 5.68 -17.34
CA SER A 16 -12.99 4.82 -16.43
C SER A 16 -13.21 5.47 -15.07
N ALA A 17 -14.16 4.93 -14.32
CA ALA A 17 -14.24 5.18 -12.88
C ALA A 17 -12.99 4.60 -12.17
N SER A 18 -12.85 4.82 -10.85
CA SER A 18 -11.76 4.21 -10.09
C SER A 18 -11.72 2.68 -10.23
N PHE A 19 -10.54 2.11 -10.11
CA PHE A 19 -10.28 0.68 -10.24
C PHE A 19 -9.21 0.22 -9.25
N GLU A 20 -9.24 -1.07 -8.91
CA GLU A 20 -8.17 -1.71 -8.13
C GLU A 20 -6.95 -1.87 -9.03
N ASN A 21 -5.83 -1.26 -8.66
CA ASN A 21 -4.60 -1.25 -9.44
C ASN A 21 -3.60 -2.29 -8.91
N GLN A 22 -2.74 -2.77 -9.81
CA GLN A 22 -1.68 -3.72 -9.46
C GLN A 22 -0.52 -2.99 -8.79
N LEU A 23 -0.04 -3.56 -7.69
CA LEU A 23 1.16 -3.10 -7.02
C LEU A 23 2.40 -3.58 -7.79
N SER A 24 3.48 -2.82 -7.71
CA SER A 24 4.80 -3.30 -8.13
C SER A 24 5.27 -4.43 -7.21
N GLU A 25 6.22 -5.24 -7.68
CA GLU A 25 6.81 -6.31 -6.86
C GLU A 25 7.33 -5.78 -5.52
N GLU A 26 8.05 -4.65 -5.54
CA GLU A 26 8.56 -4.01 -4.32
C GLU A 26 7.46 -3.51 -3.38
N ALA A 27 6.41 -2.89 -3.90
CA ALA A 27 5.30 -2.41 -3.07
C ALA A 27 4.42 -3.55 -2.53
N SER A 28 4.48 -4.73 -3.18
CA SER A 28 3.76 -5.93 -2.78
C SER A 28 4.56 -6.87 -1.88
N ASP A 29 5.84 -6.58 -1.61
CA ASP A 29 6.74 -7.43 -0.81
C ASP A 29 6.40 -7.31 0.71
N PRO A 30 5.83 -8.37 1.32
CA PRO A 30 5.40 -8.32 2.72
C PRO A 30 6.58 -8.33 3.70
N GLU A 31 7.70 -8.96 3.33
CA GLU A 31 8.88 -9.03 4.19
C GLU A 31 9.59 -7.69 4.25
N LYS A 32 9.68 -7.01 3.10
CA LYS A 32 10.19 -5.63 3.04
C LYS A 32 9.29 -4.68 3.81
N ALA A 33 7.96 -4.78 3.68
CA ALA A 33 7.02 -3.95 4.43
C ALA A 33 7.16 -4.13 5.96
N LYS A 34 7.29 -5.38 6.43
CA LYS A 34 7.51 -5.68 7.84
C LYS A 34 8.83 -5.11 8.36
N LYS A 35 9.92 -5.29 7.62
CA LYS A 35 11.23 -4.74 8.01
C LYS A 35 11.22 -3.21 8.03
N LEU A 36 10.55 -2.57 7.07
CA LEU A 36 10.42 -1.12 7.02
C LEU A 36 9.70 -0.61 8.27
N TRP A 37 8.61 -1.27 8.68
CA TRP A 37 7.89 -0.96 9.92
C TRP A 37 8.82 -1.01 11.14
N GLU A 38 9.49 -2.15 11.35
CA GLU A 38 10.38 -2.36 12.51
C GLU A 38 11.53 -1.33 12.58
N VAL A 39 12.09 -0.94 11.43
CA VAL A 39 13.15 0.07 11.37
C VAL A 39 12.57 1.45 11.66
N SER A 40 11.43 1.80 11.06
CA SER A 40 10.79 3.09 11.25
C SER A 40 10.37 3.32 12.70
N GLU A 41 9.77 2.33 13.37
CA GLU A 41 9.39 2.43 14.79
C GLU A 41 10.57 2.82 15.68
N LYS A 42 11.73 2.18 15.50
CA LYS A 42 12.97 2.49 16.22
C LYS A 42 13.46 3.91 15.92
N LEU A 43 13.40 4.33 14.66
CA LEU A 43 13.86 5.66 14.25
C LEU A 43 13.00 6.79 14.82
N VAL A 44 11.71 6.53 15.06
CA VAL A 44 10.80 7.53 15.66
C VAL A 44 10.64 7.39 17.18
N GLY A 45 11.37 6.45 17.81
CA GLY A 45 11.36 6.26 19.26
C GLY A 45 10.06 5.65 19.80
N LEU A 46 9.32 4.92 18.98
CA LEU A 46 8.15 4.14 19.40
C LEU A 46 8.52 2.73 19.87
N ALA A 47 9.77 2.31 19.63
CA ALA A 47 10.35 1.03 20.02
C ALA A 47 11.79 1.19 20.50
#